data_AF-A0A1J5DQR9-F1
#
_entry.id   AF-A0A1J5DQR9-F1
#
_cell.length_a   1.000
_cell.length_b   1.000
_cell.length_c   1.000
_cell.angle_alpha   90.00
_cell.angle_beta   90.00
_cell.angle_gamma   90.00
#
_symmetry.space_group_name_H-M   'P 1'
#
loop_
_entity.id
_entity.type
_entity.pdbx_description
1 polymer ?
#
loop_
_entity_poly.entity_id
_entity_poly.type
_entity_poly.pdbx_seq_one_letter_code
_entity_poly.pdbx_strand_id
1 'polypeptide(L)'
;MKEVPDTSVHLVVTSPPYWQLKDYGTEGQIGFNDIYEEYINNLNLVWSECHRVLHDGCRLCVNIGDQFARSVYYGRYKIIPIRTEIIKFCETAGFDYMGAVIWQKVTTCNTTGGATIMGSFPYPRNGILKLDYEFILIFRKYGVSPKVTEDVKEQSKMSTEEWNRYFAGHWIFPGEKQGKHLAMFPEELPKRIIRMFSFVGDTVLDPFLGSGTTSLAAKKLNRNSVGYEINQDYVPVIVEKVGGEQRDFFRDCRVEVVSTERREPDYSSRIKELPYVFTDPVRFDKKIDSRRLRFGSKIDGSETGRESFFTVAEVISPETLTLDNGVPIRLIGIKEDPRKRMEAIHFLREKTDGQKVYLKYDDLKYDDERRLMCYLYLSNKTFINAHLIKSGLVDVETGYDFRYRTKFLSGNRKGAEATADFRSCR
;
A
#
# COMPACT_ATOMS: atom_id res chain seq x y z
N MET A 1 23.18 4.87 -3.06
CA MET A 1 23.53 6.23 -2.61
C MET A 1 25.06 6.39 -2.59
N LYS A 2 25.75 6.01 -3.68
CA LYS A 2 27.23 5.98 -3.70
C LYS A 2 27.84 7.38 -3.80
N GLU A 3 27.04 8.34 -4.23
CA GLU A 3 27.38 9.74 -4.42
C GLU A 3 27.50 10.48 -3.09
N VAL A 4 26.88 9.94 -2.02
CA VAL A 4 26.97 10.48 -0.67
C VAL A 4 28.09 9.75 0.09
N PRO A 5 29.11 10.49 0.58
CA PRO A 5 30.20 9.91 1.35
C PRO A 5 29.73 9.20 2.62
N ASP A 6 30.57 8.32 3.14
CA ASP A 6 30.35 7.72 4.46
C ASP A 6 30.37 8.82 5.52
N THR A 7 29.51 8.71 6.54
CA THR A 7 29.56 9.58 7.73
C THR A 7 29.56 11.08 7.36
N SER A 8 28.60 11.51 6.55
CA SER A 8 28.51 12.87 6.01
C SER A 8 27.15 13.54 6.19
N VAL A 9 26.11 12.81 6.61
CA VAL A 9 24.78 13.37 6.90
C VAL A 9 24.50 13.35 8.39
N HIS A 10 23.73 14.31 8.87
CA HIS A 10 23.51 14.56 10.30
C HIS A 10 22.13 14.09 10.77
N LEU A 11 21.21 13.92 9.83
CA LEU A 11 19.84 13.49 10.10
C LEU A 11 19.28 12.81 8.85
N VAL A 12 18.59 11.69 9.01
CA VAL A 12 17.74 11.12 7.95
C VAL A 12 16.28 11.29 8.37
N VAL A 13 15.45 11.86 7.51
CA VAL A 13 13.99 11.95 7.71
C VAL A 13 13.30 11.54 6.44
N THR A 14 12.42 10.54 6.52
CA THR A 14 11.77 10.00 5.32
C THR A 14 10.46 9.28 5.62
N SER A 15 9.75 8.94 4.54
CA SER A 15 8.61 8.04 4.56
C SER A 15 8.76 7.08 3.37
N PRO A 16 9.00 5.77 3.59
CA PRO A 16 9.15 4.84 2.49
C PRO A 16 7.84 4.70 1.69
N PRO A 17 7.93 4.28 0.42
CA PRO A 17 6.75 3.99 -0.38
C PRO A 17 5.92 2.90 0.30
N TYR A 18 4.61 3.10 0.36
CA TYR A 18 3.70 2.15 0.98
C TYR A 18 3.54 0.90 0.10
N TRP A 19 3.78 -0.29 0.67
CA TRP A 19 3.54 -1.59 0.02
C TRP A 19 2.16 -1.67 -0.65
N GLN A 20 2.15 -1.97 -1.94
CA GLN A 20 1.02 -2.18 -2.85
C GLN A 20 -0.04 -1.07 -2.89
N LEU A 21 0.26 0.11 -2.36
CA LEU A 21 -0.72 1.18 -2.23
C LEU A 21 -0.74 2.12 -3.44
N LYS A 22 0.44 2.44 -3.99
CA LYS A 22 0.58 3.42 -5.08
C LYS A 22 1.55 2.92 -6.15
N ASP A 23 1.17 3.14 -7.40
CA ASP A 23 2.05 3.04 -8.55
C ASP A 23 2.65 4.43 -8.81
N TYR A 24 3.95 4.60 -8.59
CA TYR A 24 4.68 5.84 -8.84
C TYR A 24 5.09 5.98 -10.31
N GLY A 25 4.69 5.07 -11.21
CA GLY A 25 4.86 5.20 -12.65
C GLY A 25 6.27 4.87 -13.17
N THR A 26 7.10 4.19 -12.37
CA THR A 26 8.47 3.85 -12.76
C THR A 26 8.77 2.37 -12.49
N GLU A 27 9.39 1.70 -13.46
CA GLU A 27 9.86 0.32 -13.30
C GLU A 27 10.92 0.23 -12.18
N GLY A 28 10.87 -0.82 -11.35
CA GLY A 28 11.81 -1.01 -10.23
C GLY A 28 11.59 -0.08 -9.02
N GLN A 29 10.39 0.48 -8.85
CA GLN A 29 9.97 1.10 -7.60
C GLN A 29 9.86 0.06 -6.47
N ILE A 30 10.20 0.45 -5.23
CA ILE A 30 10.01 -0.41 -4.06
C ILE A 30 8.53 -0.38 -3.65
N GLY A 31 7.95 -1.56 -3.45
CA GLY A 31 6.65 -1.74 -2.81
C GLY A 31 5.47 -1.90 -3.74
N PHE A 32 5.56 -1.57 -5.03
CA PHE A 32 4.48 -1.86 -5.98
C PHE A 32 4.75 -3.18 -6.71
N ASN A 33 3.78 -4.09 -6.72
CA ASN A 33 3.90 -5.47 -7.25
C ASN A 33 4.92 -6.39 -6.58
N ASP A 34 5.61 -5.94 -5.53
CA ASP A 34 6.47 -6.78 -4.69
C ASP A 34 5.63 -7.69 -3.79
N ILE A 35 6.15 -8.89 -3.49
CA ILE A 35 5.70 -9.62 -2.30
C ILE A 35 6.21 -8.92 -1.04
N TYR A 36 5.55 -9.12 0.09
CA TYR A 36 5.89 -8.43 1.34
C TYR A 36 7.36 -8.64 1.74
N GLU A 37 7.87 -9.85 1.49
CA GLU A 37 9.27 -10.20 1.74
C GLU A 37 10.26 -9.35 0.92
N GLU A 38 10.04 -9.24 -0.39
CA GLU A 38 10.86 -8.43 -1.29
C GLU A 38 10.81 -6.96 -0.90
N TYR A 39 9.62 -6.44 -0.58
CA TYR A 39 9.44 -5.07 -0.11
C TYR A 39 10.29 -4.75 1.12
N ILE A 40 10.21 -5.57 2.18
CA ILE A 40 10.98 -5.35 3.41
C ILE A 40 12.48 -5.45 3.14
N ASN A 41 12.93 -6.46 2.40
CA ASN A 41 14.37 -6.63 2.13
C ASN A 41 14.94 -5.52 1.23
N ASN A 42 14.15 -4.97 0.30
CA ASN A 42 14.53 -3.80 -0.47
C ASN A 42 14.64 -2.54 0.40
N LEU A 43 13.74 -2.34 1.37
CA LEU A 43 13.87 -1.26 2.35
C LEU A 43 15.12 -1.42 3.22
N ASN A 44 15.46 -2.65 3.61
CA ASN A 44 16.65 -2.95 4.41
C ASN A 44 17.95 -2.53 3.73
N LEU A 45 18.03 -2.63 2.39
CA LEU A 45 19.16 -2.08 1.62
C LEU A 45 19.28 -0.56 1.81
N VAL A 46 18.16 0.16 1.81
CA VAL A 46 18.11 1.61 2.01
C VAL A 46 18.54 1.96 3.44
N TRP A 47 18.02 1.25 4.45
CA TRP A 47 18.40 1.44 5.84
C TRP A 47 19.89 1.17 6.09
N SER A 48 20.46 0.17 5.43
CA SER A 48 21.91 -0.10 5.47
C SER A 48 22.73 1.06 4.90
N GLU A 49 22.30 1.67 3.80
CA GLU A 49 22.95 2.86 3.24
C GLU A 49 22.78 4.07 4.15
N CYS A 50 21.59 4.26 4.75
CA CYS A 50 21.35 5.30 5.75
C CYS A 50 22.31 5.17 6.93
N HIS A 51 22.57 3.95 7.41
CA HIS A 51 23.55 3.70 8.47
C HIS A 51 24.97 4.13 8.06
N ARG A 52 25.39 3.79 6.83
CA ARG A 52 26.73 4.14 6.30
C ARG A 52 26.95 5.64 6.21
N VAL A 53 25.98 6.39 5.67
CA VAL A 53 26.12 7.82 5.41
C VAL A 53 25.90 8.69 6.64
N LEU A 54 25.17 8.21 7.65
CA LEU A 54 24.86 8.99 8.85
C LEU A 54 26.06 9.08 9.79
N HIS A 55 26.29 10.27 10.34
CA HIS A 55 27.24 10.48 11.43
C HIS A 55 26.91 9.61 12.64
N ASP A 56 27.93 9.17 13.36
CA ASP A 56 27.73 8.48 14.64
C ASP A 56 27.00 9.39 15.62
N GLY A 57 26.16 8.83 16.49
CA GLY A 57 25.36 9.59 17.45
C GLY A 57 24.18 10.38 16.85
N CYS A 58 24.09 10.51 15.52
CA CYS A 58 22.99 11.14 14.81
C CYS A 58 21.80 10.19 14.59
N ARG A 59 20.70 10.70 14.01
CA ARG A 59 19.40 10.01 14.00
C ARG A 59 18.85 9.69 12.62
N LEU A 60 18.16 8.56 12.53
CA LEU A 60 17.28 8.15 11.43
C LEU A 60 15.84 8.19 11.92
N CYS A 61 14.99 8.93 11.22
CA CYS A 61 13.56 9.07 11.52
C CYS A 61 12.72 8.60 10.33
N VAL A 62 11.85 7.62 10.58
CA VAL A 62 11.06 6.97 9.53
C VAL A 62 9.58 7.08 9.84
N ASN A 63 8.84 7.85 9.03
CA ASN A 63 7.38 7.87 9.08
C ASN A 63 6.80 6.65 8.35
N ILE A 64 6.07 5.80 9.04
CA ILE A 64 5.46 4.60 8.48
C ILE A 64 4.14 4.26 9.16
N GLY A 65 3.12 3.99 8.35
CA GLY A 65 1.88 3.38 8.80
C GLY A 65 1.90 1.87 8.66
N ASP A 66 1.39 1.17 9.68
CA ASP A 66 1.01 -0.23 9.50
C ASP A 66 -0.14 -0.31 8.49
N GLN A 67 -0.20 -1.39 7.72
CA GLN A 67 -1.11 -1.47 6.58
C GLN A 67 -2.17 -2.56 6.73
N PHE A 68 -3.34 -2.29 6.18
CA PHE A 68 -4.39 -3.30 6.08
C PHE A 68 -4.17 -4.20 4.85
N ALA A 69 -3.81 -5.46 5.08
CA ALA A 69 -3.79 -6.47 4.03
C ALA A 69 -5.18 -7.06 3.80
N ARG A 70 -5.62 -6.98 2.54
CA ARG A 70 -6.86 -7.59 2.08
C ARG A 70 -6.76 -9.11 2.06
N SER A 71 -7.91 -9.79 2.20
CA SER A 71 -8.00 -11.26 2.17
C SER A 71 -7.43 -11.93 0.91
N VAL A 72 -7.28 -11.20 -0.20
CA VAL A 72 -6.66 -11.70 -1.44
C VAL A 72 -5.18 -12.04 -1.27
N TYR A 73 -4.49 -11.44 -0.30
CA TYR A 73 -3.05 -11.61 -0.10
C TYR A 73 -2.72 -12.77 0.84
N TYR A 74 -3.48 -12.91 1.93
CA TYR A 74 -3.18 -13.88 3.00
C TYR A 74 -4.35 -14.83 3.29
N GLY A 75 -5.36 -14.90 2.42
CA GLY A 75 -6.60 -15.66 2.65
C GLY A 75 -7.51 -15.07 3.74
N ARG A 76 -7.04 -14.06 4.47
CA ARG A 76 -7.74 -13.40 5.59
C ARG A 76 -7.37 -11.92 5.66
N TYR A 77 -8.23 -11.11 6.28
CA TYR A 77 -7.88 -9.74 6.62
C TYR A 77 -6.89 -9.71 7.78
N LYS A 78 -5.84 -8.89 7.66
CA LYS A 78 -4.79 -8.76 8.67
C LYS A 78 -4.17 -7.37 8.58
N ILE A 79 -3.68 -6.86 9.71
CA ILE A 79 -2.78 -5.70 9.75
C ILE A 79 -1.34 -6.21 9.59
N ILE A 80 -0.62 -5.64 8.63
CA ILE A 80 0.80 -5.90 8.38
C ILE A 80 1.62 -4.90 9.21
N PRO A 81 2.34 -5.37 10.23
CA PRO A 81 3.10 -4.52 11.13
C PRO A 81 4.45 -4.13 10.50
N ILE A 82 4.42 -3.32 9.44
CA ILE A 82 5.62 -2.91 8.68
C ILE A 82 6.66 -2.30 9.61
N ARG A 83 6.22 -1.50 10.58
CA ARG A 83 7.11 -0.85 11.55
C ARG A 83 7.99 -1.85 12.31
N THR A 84 7.47 -3.04 12.62
CA THR A 84 8.17 -4.04 13.43
C THR A 84 9.37 -4.60 12.69
N GLU A 85 9.25 -4.84 11.38
CA GLU A 85 10.35 -5.35 10.57
C GLU A 85 11.42 -4.27 10.35
N ILE A 86 11.03 -3.00 10.21
CA ILE A 86 11.97 -1.87 10.18
C ILE A 86 12.75 -1.79 11.50
N ILE A 87 12.06 -1.85 12.65
CA ILE A 87 12.71 -1.81 13.97
C ILE A 87 13.73 -2.95 14.11
N LYS A 88 13.32 -4.19 13.81
CA LYS A 88 14.21 -5.36 13.90
C LYS A 88 15.45 -5.20 13.03
N PHE A 89 15.28 -4.77 11.78
CA PHE A 89 16.42 -4.58 10.88
C PHE A 89 17.35 -3.49 11.41
N CYS A 90 16.83 -2.32 11.76
CA CYS A 90 17.64 -1.20 12.24
C CYS A 90 18.43 -1.55 13.50
N GLU A 91 17.82 -2.21 14.48
CA GLU A 91 18.49 -2.75 15.68
C GLU A 91 19.65 -3.69 15.30
N THR A 92 19.39 -4.62 14.37
CA THR A 92 20.40 -5.57 13.92
C THR A 92 21.51 -4.90 13.10
N ALA A 93 21.21 -3.80 12.42
CA ALA A 93 22.15 -3.05 11.60
C ALA A 93 23.04 -2.07 12.41
N GLY A 94 22.87 -1.97 13.73
CA GLY A 94 23.69 -1.13 14.60
C GLY A 94 23.06 0.22 15.00
N PHE A 95 21.75 0.38 14.78
CA PHE A 95 21.00 1.50 15.37
C PHE A 95 20.40 1.13 16.72
N ASP A 96 20.34 2.09 17.63
CA ASP A 96 19.52 2.01 18.84
C ASP A 96 18.12 2.57 18.57
N TYR A 97 17.06 1.79 18.81
CA TYR A 97 15.68 2.27 18.78
C TYR A 97 15.40 3.16 19.99
N MET A 98 15.08 4.43 19.70
CA MET A 98 14.85 5.46 20.72
C MET A 98 13.35 5.65 21.04
N GLY A 99 12.48 4.81 20.49
CA GLY A 99 11.03 4.95 20.58
C GLY A 99 10.41 5.50 19.30
N ALA A 100 9.12 5.84 19.39
CA ALA A 100 8.36 6.36 18.27
C ALA A 100 7.38 7.45 18.72
N VAL A 101 7.12 8.40 17.83
CA VAL A 101 6.00 9.32 17.97
C VAL A 101 4.79 8.74 17.24
N ILE A 102 3.63 8.77 17.88
CA ILE A 102 2.35 8.42 17.25
C ILE A 102 1.78 9.69 16.62
N TRP A 103 1.79 9.76 15.29
CA TRP A 103 1.19 10.86 14.55
C TRP A 103 -0.26 10.52 14.19
N GLN A 104 -1.20 11.16 14.88
CA GLN A 104 -2.62 11.04 14.57
C GLN A 104 -3.02 12.05 13.49
N LYS A 105 -3.53 11.52 12.38
CA LYS A 105 -4.01 12.32 11.25
C LYS A 105 -5.43 12.76 11.56
N VAL A 106 -5.64 14.07 11.74
CA VAL A 106 -7.00 14.62 11.86
C VAL A 106 -7.73 14.37 10.53
N THR A 107 -8.57 13.33 10.47
CA THR A 107 -9.25 12.91 9.24
C THR A 107 -10.37 13.88 8.90
N THR A 108 -10.10 14.85 8.03
CA THR A 108 -11.14 15.59 7.29
C THR A 108 -11.33 15.07 5.86
N CYS A 109 -10.54 14.12 5.39
CA CYS A 109 -10.65 13.55 4.05
C CYS A 109 -10.35 12.05 4.07
N ASN A 110 -11.07 11.30 3.23
CA ASN A 110 -10.92 9.86 3.00
C ASN A 110 -9.46 9.51 2.69
N THR A 111 -8.68 9.17 3.72
CA THR A 111 -7.37 8.58 3.54
C THR A 111 -7.58 7.17 2.98
N THR A 112 -6.95 6.94 1.84
CA THR A 112 -6.93 5.68 1.12
C THR A 112 -6.56 4.54 2.07
N GLY A 113 -7.53 3.68 2.39
CA GLY A 113 -7.30 2.42 3.10
C GLY A 113 -7.82 2.32 4.54
N GLY A 114 -8.41 3.35 5.14
CA GLY A 114 -8.79 3.28 6.56
C GLY A 114 -9.96 4.13 7.03
N ALA A 115 -10.73 4.78 6.14
CA ALA A 115 -11.79 5.70 6.57
C ALA A 115 -13.05 4.98 7.12
N THR A 116 -13.31 3.74 6.69
CA THR A 116 -14.49 2.98 7.10
C THR A 116 -14.09 1.91 8.13
N ILE A 117 -14.80 1.84 9.26
CA ILE A 117 -14.62 0.76 10.23
C ILE A 117 -14.96 -0.55 9.52
N MET A 118 -13.95 -1.39 9.31
CA MET A 118 -14.12 -2.68 8.64
C MET A 118 -14.66 -3.69 9.66
N GLY A 119 -15.60 -4.53 9.25
CA GLY A 119 -16.21 -5.52 10.13
C GLY A 119 -17.70 -5.69 9.88
N SER A 120 -18.35 -6.47 10.74
CA SER A 120 -19.76 -6.84 10.60
C SER A 120 -20.69 -5.80 11.23
N PHE A 121 -20.65 -4.53 10.82
CA PHE A 121 -21.53 -3.49 11.41
C PHE A 121 -23.02 -3.91 11.37
N PRO A 122 -23.79 -3.73 12.46
CA PRO A 122 -23.45 -3.15 13.77
C PRO A 122 -22.88 -4.16 14.80
N TYR A 123 -22.62 -5.41 14.40
CA TYR A 123 -22.15 -6.49 15.27
C TYR A 123 -20.63 -6.38 15.55
N PRO A 124 -20.21 -6.27 16.82
CA PRO A 124 -18.87 -5.79 17.17
C PRO A 124 -17.74 -6.82 17.04
N ARG A 125 -18.03 -8.13 17.02
CA ARG A 125 -17.01 -9.19 17.17
C ARG A 125 -15.90 -9.16 16.12
N ASN A 126 -16.23 -8.76 14.89
CA ASN A 126 -15.31 -8.74 13.76
C ASN A 126 -14.87 -7.31 13.38
N GLY A 127 -15.10 -6.33 14.26
CA GLY A 127 -14.66 -4.95 14.05
C GLY A 127 -13.14 -4.86 14.01
N ILE A 128 -12.60 -4.17 13.00
CA ILE A 128 -11.18 -3.88 12.85
C ILE A 128 -10.97 -2.41 13.16
N LEU A 129 -9.95 -2.12 13.98
CA LEU A 129 -9.63 -0.76 14.38
C LEU A 129 -9.28 0.10 13.18
N LYS A 130 -9.74 1.35 13.22
CA LYS A 130 -9.38 2.37 12.26
C LYS A 130 -7.88 2.67 12.39
N LEU A 131 -7.15 2.67 11.27
CA LEU A 131 -5.76 3.10 11.21
C LEU A 131 -5.73 4.59 10.83
N ASP A 132 -6.00 5.46 11.81
CA ASP A 132 -5.99 6.92 11.67
C ASP A 132 -4.70 7.58 12.19
N TYR A 133 -3.67 6.77 12.42
CA TYR A 133 -2.36 7.20 12.88
C TYR A 133 -1.23 6.50 12.11
N GLU A 134 -0.06 7.14 12.12
CA GLU A 134 1.21 6.58 11.64
C GLU A 134 2.27 6.68 12.74
N PHE A 135 3.35 5.93 12.59
CA PHE A 135 4.47 5.94 13.50
C PHE A 135 5.64 6.70 12.89
N ILE A 136 6.23 7.60 13.66
CA ILE A 136 7.54 8.18 13.34
C ILE A 136 8.53 7.45 14.22
N LEU A 137 9.18 6.43 13.64
CA LEU A 137 10.21 5.64 14.31
C LEU A 137 11.47 6.48 14.46
N ILE A 138 12.12 6.44 15.62
CA ILE A 138 13.34 7.20 15.89
C ILE A 138 14.45 6.20 16.22
N PHE A 139 15.53 6.27 15.45
CA PHE A 139 16.72 5.46 15.62
C PHE A 139 17.93 6.36 15.80
N ARG A 140 18.89 5.94 16.62
CA ARG A 140 20.17 6.61 16.80
C ARG A 140 21.30 5.69 16.34
N LYS A 141 22.21 6.18 15.51
CA LYS A 141 23.43 5.43 15.18
C LYS A 141 24.34 5.42 16.41
N TYR A 142 24.84 4.25 16.80
CA TYR A 142 25.75 4.15 17.94
C TYR A 142 26.98 5.06 17.77
N GLY A 143 27.45 5.63 18.87
CA GLY A 143 28.65 6.49 18.91
C GLY A 143 28.38 7.95 19.25
N VAL A 144 29.37 8.81 18.95
CA VAL A 144 29.44 10.19 19.43
C VAL A 144 29.11 11.16 18.29
N SER A 145 28.15 12.05 18.54
CA SER A 145 27.73 13.07 17.58
C SER A 145 28.85 14.10 17.30
N PRO A 146 28.90 14.66 16.08
CA PRO A 146 29.79 15.77 15.77
C PRO A 146 29.63 16.94 16.76
N LYS A 147 30.75 17.61 17.06
CA LYS A 147 30.73 18.81 17.90
C LYS A 147 30.24 20.01 17.09
N VAL A 148 29.40 20.83 17.69
CA VAL A 148 28.90 22.08 17.12
C VAL A 148 29.39 23.28 17.93
N THR A 149 29.64 24.39 17.26
CA THR A 149 30.06 25.65 17.90
C THR A 149 28.92 26.25 18.72
N GLU A 150 29.24 27.06 19.73
CA GLU A 150 28.22 27.70 20.58
C GLU A 150 27.30 28.64 19.79
N ASP A 151 27.82 29.35 18.79
CA ASP A 151 27.02 30.18 17.90
C ASP A 151 25.96 29.37 17.14
N VAL A 152 26.34 28.23 16.55
CA VAL A 152 25.42 27.33 15.85
C VAL A 152 24.39 26.71 16.80
N LYS A 153 24.78 26.40 18.05
CA LYS A 153 23.85 25.94 19.09
C LYS A 153 22.82 27.02 19.42
N GLU A 154 23.25 28.26 19.63
CA GLU A 154 22.34 29.36 19.96
C GLU A 154 21.36 29.64 18.80
N GLN A 155 21.83 29.61 17.54
CA GLN A 155 20.96 29.73 16.36
C GLN A 155 19.94 28.57 16.22
N SER A 156 20.22 27.43 16.84
CA SER A 156 19.36 26.24 16.80
C SER A 156 18.43 26.12 18.01
N LYS A 157 18.50 27.05 18.96
CA LYS A 157 17.71 27.04 20.19
C LYS A 157 16.21 26.97 19.92
N MET A 158 15.50 26.24 20.78
CA MET A 158 14.04 26.11 20.78
C MET A 158 13.48 26.85 22.00
N SER A 159 12.25 27.34 21.88
CA SER A 159 11.52 27.81 23.07
C SER A 159 11.09 26.61 23.92
N THR A 160 10.78 26.84 25.20
CA THR A 160 10.28 25.80 26.11
C THR A 160 8.97 25.19 25.61
N GLU A 161 8.09 26.00 25.03
CA GLU A 161 6.82 25.56 24.45
C GLU A 161 7.04 24.70 23.22
N GLU A 162 7.98 25.09 22.35
CA GLU A 162 8.36 24.31 21.17
C GLU A 162 8.96 22.97 21.59
N TRP A 163 9.88 22.97 22.55
CA TRP A 163 10.49 21.76 23.10
C TRP A 163 9.42 20.79 23.63
N ASN A 164 8.56 21.25 24.52
CA ASN A 164 7.52 20.39 25.12
C ASN A 164 6.52 19.88 24.07
N ARG A 165 6.22 20.67 23.04
CA ARG A 165 5.35 20.25 21.94
C ARG A 165 6.00 19.20 21.05
N TYR A 166 7.28 19.37 20.72
CA TYR A 166 7.97 18.53 19.75
C TYR A 166 8.44 17.21 20.37
N PHE A 167 8.91 17.22 21.61
CA PHE A 167 9.32 16.01 22.34
C PHE A 167 8.15 15.23 22.98
N ALA A 168 6.91 15.54 22.61
CA ALA A 168 5.74 14.76 23.01
C ALA A 168 5.61 13.46 22.17
N GLY A 169 5.21 12.36 22.81
CA GLY A 169 5.02 11.06 22.14
C GLY A 169 3.80 10.97 21.21
N HIS A 170 2.92 11.97 21.23
CA HIS A 170 1.73 12.03 20.38
C HIS A 170 1.67 13.36 19.64
N TRP A 171 1.61 13.30 18.31
CA TRP A 171 1.46 14.48 17.47
C TRP A 171 0.11 14.47 16.77
N ILE A 172 -0.59 15.60 16.82
CA ILE A 172 -1.90 15.76 16.22
C ILE A 172 -1.85 16.95 15.27
N PHE A 173 -1.89 16.67 13.98
CA PHE A 173 -2.04 17.67 12.91
C PHE A 173 -2.56 16.98 11.65
N PRO A 174 -3.30 17.69 10.77
CA PRO A 174 -3.85 17.12 9.56
C PRO A 174 -2.74 16.66 8.60
N GLY A 175 -3.03 15.63 7.81
CA GLY A 175 -2.20 15.30 6.65
C GLY A 175 -2.40 16.30 5.50
N GLU A 176 -1.51 16.29 4.52
CA GLU A 176 -1.69 17.11 3.31
C GLU A 176 -2.84 16.60 2.44
N LYS A 177 -3.57 17.54 1.81
CA LYS A 177 -4.55 17.19 0.78
C LYS A 177 -3.80 16.62 -0.42
N GLN A 178 -4.15 15.39 -0.82
CA GLN A 178 -3.57 14.75 -2.00
C GLN A 178 -4.03 15.52 -3.25
N GLY A 179 -3.14 16.36 -3.80
CA GLY A 179 -3.31 17.01 -5.11
C GLY A 179 -2.83 16.11 -6.26
N LYS A 180 -2.57 16.70 -7.44
CA LYS A 180 -2.03 16.01 -8.63
C LYS A 180 -0.71 15.26 -8.37
N HIS A 181 0.02 15.60 -7.30
CA HIS A 181 1.31 15.02 -6.93
C HIS A 181 1.28 14.38 -5.52
N LEU A 182 0.65 13.19 -5.45
CA LEU A 182 0.94 12.06 -4.54
C LEU A 182 0.95 12.22 -3.00
N ALA A 183 1.15 11.07 -2.32
CA ALA A 183 1.17 10.88 -0.88
C ALA A 183 2.36 11.64 -0.26
N MET A 184 2.10 12.83 0.25
CA MET A 184 3.06 13.63 1.00
C MET A 184 2.68 13.61 2.47
N PHE A 185 3.68 13.52 3.37
CA PHE A 185 3.49 14.04 4.73
C PHE A 185 3.53 15.58 4.69
N PRO A 186 2.83 16.26 5.61
CA PRO A 186 2.86 17.72 5.71
C PRO A 186 4.23 18.22 6.12
N GLU A 187 4.58 19.43 5.69
CA GLU A 187 5.86 20.09 6.00
C GLU A 187 6.12 20.17 7.52
N GLU A 188 5.07 20.24 8.33
CA GLU A 188 5.17 20.26 9.79
C GLU A 188 5.88 19.01 10.35
N LEU A 189 5.74 17.84 9.72
CA LEU A 189 6.39 16.61 10.16
C LEU A 189 7.93 16.69 10.07
N PRO A 190 8.55 16.88 8.88
CA PRO A 190 10.00 17.00 8.79
C PRO A 190 10.51 18.25 9.50
N LYS A 191 9.76 19.36 9.52
CA LYS A 191 10.14 20.57 10.24
C LYS A 191 10.39 20.29 11.73
N ARG A 192 9.48 19.57 12.40
CA ARG A 192 9.65 19.18 13.81
C ARG A 192 10.89 18.34 14.01
N ILE A 193 11.06 17.29 13.19
CA ILE A 193 12.17 16.35 13.31
C ILE A 193 13.52 17.07 13.08
N ILE A 194 13.60 17.93 12.07
CA ILE A 194 14.79 18.74 11.76
C ILE A 194 15.11 19.68 12.92
N ARG A 195 14.11 20.34 13.52
CA ARG A 195 14.29 21.20 14.70
C ARG A 195 14.79 20.42 15.92
N MET A 196 14.29 19.21 16.13
CA MET A 196 14.65 18.40 17.30
C MET A 196 16.06 17.80 17.19
N PHE A 197 16.47 17.36 16.00
CA PHE A 197 17.59 16.43 15.82
C PHE A 197 18.68 16.91 14.86
N SER A 198 18.72 18.20 14.53
CA SER A 198 19.82 18.80 13.75
C SER A 198 20.09 20.24 14.19
N PHE A 199 21.29 20.74 13.89
CA PHE A 199 21.70 22.13 14.06
C PHE A 199 21.67 22.90 12.72
N VAL A 200 21.70 24.23 12.78
CA VAL A 200 21.83 25.07 11.58
C VAL A 200 23.10 24.67 10.82
N GLY A 201 23.00 24.53 9.50
CA GLY A 201 24.10 24.09 8.63
C GLY A 201 24.25 22.57 8.49
N ASP A 202 23.60 21.77 9.34
CA ASP A 202 23.60 20.31 9.22
C ASP A 202 22.98 19.84 7.90
N THR A 203 23.33 18.64 7.46
CA THR A 203 22.81 18.02 6.24
C THR A 203 21.74 16.97 6.55
N VAL A 204 20.54 17.15 5.98
CA VAL A 204 19.38 16.25 6.12
C VAL A 204 19.21 15.38 4.87
N LEU A 205 19.09 14.07 5.04
CA LEU A 205 18.87 13.10 3.97
C LEU A 205 17.42 12.63 3.90
N ASP A 206 16.86 12.55 2.70
CA ASP A 206 15.61 11.84 2.40
C ASP A 206 15.80 10.85 1.23
N PRO A 207 15.94 9.53 1.47
CA PRO A 207 16.10 8.54 0.42
C PRO A 207 14.84 8.30 -0.44
N PHE A 208 13.68 8.85 -0.03
CA PHE A 208 12.41 8.75 -0.74
C PHE A 208 11.78 10.14 -0.89
N LEU A 209 12.50 11.03 -1.58
CA LEU A 209 12.27 12.48 -1.56
C LEU A 209 10.88 12.91 -2.04
N GLY A 210 10.29 12.17 -2.98
CA GLY A 210 8.98 12.46 -3.54
C GLY A 210 8.95 13.86 -4.16
N SER A 211 8.04 14.69 -3.67
CA SER A 211 7.90 16.07 -4.14
C SER A 211 8.84 17.07 -3.46
N GLY A 212 9.81 16.64 -2.66
CA GLY A 212 10.82 17.52 -2.06
C GLY A 212 10.42 18.20 -0.74
N THR A 213 9.40 17.70 -0.02
CA THR A 213 8.93 18.33 1.23
C THR A 213 10.02 18.39 2.31
N THR A 214 10.83 17.34 2.47
CA THR A 214 11.94 17.31 3.43
C THR A 214 13.00 18.36 3.10
N SER A 215 13.40 18.47 1.83
CA SER A 215 14.35 19.49 1.36
C SER A 215 13.84 20.92 1.55
N LEU A 216 12.54 21.16 1.30
CA LEU A 216 11.93 22.46 1.58
C LEU A 216 12.00 22.82 3.07
N ALA A 217 11.64 21.88 3.95
CA ALA A 217 11.69 22.09 5.39
C ALA A 217 13.13 22.34 5.88
N ALA A 218 14.10 21.58 5.38
CA ALA A 218 15.52 21.79 5.67
C ALA A 218 15.98 23.18 5.26
N LYS A 219 15.68 23.60 4.01
CA LYS A 219 16.01 24.94 3.51
C LYS A 219 15.42 26.04 4.39
N LYS A 220 14.12 25.97 4.72
CA LYS A 220 13.45 26.98 5.57
C LYS A 220 14.05 27.08 6.98
N LEU A 221 14.65 26.00 7.45
CA LEU A 221 15.34 25.92 8.74
C LEU A 221 16.84 26.16 8.64
N ASN A 222 17.37 26.63 7.51
CA ASN A 222 18.80 26.86 7.29
C ASN A 222 19.66 25.59 7.49
N ARG A 223 19.16 24.44 7.03
CA ARG A 223 19.90 23.19 6.90
C ARG A 223 20.16 22.89 5.42
N ASN A 224 21.21 22.13 5.17
CA ASN A 224 21.47 21.52 3.87
C ASN A 224 20.59 20.28 3.69
N SER A 225 20.36 19.86 2.46
CA SER A 225 19.63 18.61 2.20
C SER A 225 20.15 17.84 1.00
N VAL A 226 20.05 16.52 1.08
CA VAL A 226 20.26 15.58 -0.03
C VAL A 226 19.03 14.69 -0.11
N GLY A 227 18.59 14.32 -1.31
CA GLY A 227 17.51 13.36 -1.45
C GLY A 227 17.56 12.59 -2.75
N TYR A 228 16.93 11.42 -2.74
CA TYR A 228 16.85 10.53 -3.89
C TYR A 228 15.38 10.39 -4.32
N GLU A 229 15.14 10.55 -5.61
CA GLU A 229 13.83 10.35 -6.24
C GLU A 229 14.02 9.53 -7.51
N ILE A 230 13.19 8.51 -7.67
CA ILE A 230 13.27 7.53 -8.77
C ILE A 230 12.50 7.99 -10.00
N ASN A 231 11.39 8.70 -9.79
CA ASN A 231 10.54 9.18 -10.86
C ASN A 231 11.02 10.57 -11.31
N GLN A 232 11.54 10.63 -12.54
CA GLN A 232 12.07 11.85 -13.14
C GLN A 232 11.02 12.97 -13.29
N ASP A 233 9.73 12.64 -13.36
CA ASP A 233 8.64 13.61 -13.46
C ASP A 233 8.54 14.52 -12.21
N TYR A 234 9.13 14.11 -11.09
CA TYR A 234 9.19 14.93 -9.88
C TYR A 234 10.31 15.97 -9.90
N VAL A 235 11.32 15.82 -10.77
CA VAL A 235 12.48 16.73 -10.77
C VAL A 235 12.06 18.19 -10.95
N PRO A 236 11.20 18.57 -11.92
CA PRO A 236 10.73 19.95 -12.04
C PRO A 236 10.00 20.44 -10.80
N VAL A 237 9.15 19.59 -10.20
CA VAL A 237 8.38 19.91 -8.98
C VAL A 237 9.30 20.14 -7.78
N ILE A 238 10.33 19.30 -7.61
CA ILE A 238 11.32 19.44 -6.54
C ILE A 238 12.10 20.74 -6.72
N VAL A 239 12.61 21.00 -7.93
CA VAL A 239 13.40 22.19 -8.24
C VAL A 239 12.58 23.45 -7.98
N GLU A 240 11.34 23.52 -8.50
CA GLU A 240 10.44 24.63 -8.25
C GLU A 240 10.17 24.82 -6.75
N LYS A 241 9.85 23.74 -6.02
CA LYS A 241 9.53 23.79 -4.60
C LYS A 241 10.70 24.27 -3.74
N VAL A 242 11.93 23.82 -4.04
CA VAL A 242 13.13 24.22 -3.32
C VAL A 242 13.61 25.62 -3.76
N GLY A 243 12.97 26.23 -4.77
CA GLY A 243 13.20 27.61 -5.21
C GLY A 243 14.20 27.72 -6.36
N GLY A 244 14.02 26.90 -7.40
CA GLY A 244 14.91 26.75 -8.55
C GLY A 244 15.33 28.05 -9.23
N GLU A 245 16.58 28.07 -9.74
CA GLU A 245 17.31 29.07 -10.55
C GLU A 245 17.18 30.57 -10.25
N GLN A 246 16.30 31.01 -9.35
CA GLN A 246 16.25 32.40 -8.91
C GLN A 246 17.33 32.60 -7.85
N ARG A 247 18.38 33.33 -8.25
CA ARG A 247 19.24 34.05 -7.31
C ARG A 247 18.36 35.05 -6.57
N ASP A 248 17.71 34.61 -5.50
CA ASP A 248 17.18 35.54 -4.51
C ASP A 248 18.35 36.42 -4.10
N PHE A 249 18.24 37.73 -4.33
CA PHE A 249 19.28 38.75 -4.08
C PHE A 249 19.82 38.74 -2.63
N PHE A 250 19.22 37.94 -1.75
CA PHE A 250 19.52 37.83 -0.33
C PHE A 250 19.77 36.38 0.16
N ARG A 251 19.73 35.33 -0.69
CA ARG A 251 20.03 33.94 -0.28
C ARG A 251 20.64 33.09 -1.40
N ASP A 252 21.93 32.76 -1.27
CA ASP A 252 22.66 31.82 -2.13
C ASP A 252 22.20 30.37 -1.89
N CYS A 253 21.09 29.96 -2.51
CA CYS A 253 20.67 28.56 -2.53
C CYS A 253 21.16 27.90 -3.82
N ARG A 254 22.11 26.96 -3.71
CA ARG A 254 22.55 26.13 -4.83
C ARG A 254 21.76 24.82 -4.84
N VAL A 255 21.00 24.59 -5.90
CA VAL A 255 20.33 23.31 -6.15
C VAL A 255 21.11 22.58 -7.24
N GLU A 256 21.52 21.34 -6.96
CA GLU A 256 22.23 20.49 -7.92
C GLU A 256 21.42 19.22 -8.13
N VAL A 257 21.10 18.93 -9.40
CA VAL A 257 20.40 17.70 -9.80
C VAL A 257 21.41 16.82 -10.53
N VAL A 258 21.70 15.66 -9.94
CA VAL A 258 22.61 14.67 -10.52
C VAL A 258 21.79 13.50 -11.04
N SER A 259 21.76 13.32 -12.36
CA SER A 259 21.22 12.11 -12.99
C SER A 259 22.33 11.06 -13.09
N THR A 260 22.02 9.84 -12.64
CA THR A 260 22.92 8.69 -12.81
C THR A 260 22.25 7.66 -13.70
N GLU A 261 23.03 7.04 -14.59
CA GLU A 261 22.54 5.89 -15.35
C GLU A 261 22.28 4.73 -14.40
N ARG A 262 21.09 4.15 -14.50
CA ARG A 262 20.67 3.01 -13.70
C ARG A 262 21.42 1.77 -14.18
N ARG A 263 22.57 1.47 -13.57
CA ARG A 263 23.15 0.12 -13.65
C ARG A 263 22.32 -0.76 -12.74
N GLU A 264 21.71 -1.82 -13.26
CA GLU A 264 20.99 -2.79 -12.44
C GLU A 264 21.99 -3.43 -11.46
N PRO A 265 21.97 -3.04 -10.17
CA PRO A 265 22.78 -3.72 -9.18
C PRO A 265 22.17 -5.09 -8.97
N ASP A 266 22.99 -6.11 -8.70
CA ASP A 266 22.48 -7.39 -8.23
C ASP A 266 21.96 -7.24 -6.79
N TYR A 267 20.72 -6.74 -6.66
CA TYR A 267 20.05 -6.56 -5.38
C TYR A 267 19.88 -7.89 -4.65
N SER A 268 19.71 -9.00 -5.36
CA SER A 268 19.59 -10.32 -4.75
C SER A 268 20.86 -10.73 -4.02
N SER A 269 22.03 -10.46 -4.58
CA SER A 269 23.30 -10.69 -3.89
C SER A 269 23.50 -9.74 -2.70
N ARG A 270 23.19 -8.45 -2.86
CA ARG A 270 23.29 -7.48 -1.75
C ARG A 270 22.34 -7.81 -0.59
N ILE A 271 21.14 -8.32 -0.87
CA ILE A 271 20.20 -8.72 0.17
C ILE A 271 20.77 -9.86 1.01
N LYS A 272 21.49 -10.81 0.40
CA LYS A 272 22.12 -11.92 1.15
C LYS A 272 23.23 -11.47 2.09
N GLU A 273 23.82 -10.31 1.85
CA GLU A 273 24.87 -9.71 2.69
C GLU A 273 24.29 -8.90 3.86
N LEU A 274 22.97 -8.69 3.90
CA LEU A 274 22.33 -7.95 5.00
C LEU A 274 22.46 -8.71 6.32
N PRO A 275 22.62 -8.00 7.45
CA PRO A 275 22.75 -8.62 8.76
C PRO A 275 21.44 -9.29 9.22
N TYR A 276 20.31 -8.88 8.63
CA TYR A 276 19.01 -9.52 8.78
C TYR A 276 18.28 -9.53 7.44
N VAL A 277 17.89 -10.73 7.01
CA VAL A 277 17.02 -10.94 5.85
C VAL A 277 15.67 -11.40 6.37
N PHE A 278 14.64 -10.61 6.09
CA PHE A 278 13.28 -10.97 6.46
C PHE A 278 12.79 -12.13 5.59
N THR A 279 12.12 -13.07 6.22
CA THR A 279 11.38 -14.15 5.54
C THR A 279 9.96 -14.14 6.07
N ASP A 280 8.97 -14.04 5.18
CA ASP A 280 7.57 -14.03 5.61
C ASP A 280 7.18 -15.44 6.09
N PRO A 281 6.79 -15.63 7.37
CA PRO A 281 6.36 -16.93 7.86
C PRO A 281 5.07 -17.42 7.18
N VAL A 282 4.28 -16.50 6.60
CA VAL A 282 3.09 -16.85 5.84
C VAL A 282 3.46 -16.90 4.37
N ARG A 283 3.59 -18.11 3.82
CA ARG A 283 3.89 -18.30 2.40
C ARG A 283 2.79 -17.67 1.55
N PHE A 284 3.16 -16.67 0.76
CA PHE A 284 2.30 -16.10 -0.26
C PHE A 284 2.14 -17.13 -1.38
N ASP A 285 0.94 -17.71 -1.49
CA ASP A 285 0.67 -18.72 -2.51
C ASP A 285 0.48 -18.00 -3.87
N LYS A 286 1.55 -17.92 -4.65
CA LYS A 286 1.68 -17.25 -5.97
C LYS A 286 0.68 -17.69 -7.06
N LYS A 287 -0.34 -18.50 -6.75
CA LYS A 287 -1.35 -18.96 -7.73
C LYS A 287 -2.34 -17.87 -8.13
N ILE A 288 -2.44 -16.77 -7.38
CA ILE A 288 -3.11 -15.54 -7.81
C ILE A 288 -2.01 -14.53 -8.10
N ASP A 289 -1.73 -14.31 -9.39
CA ASP A 289 -0.76 -13.31 -9.82
C ASP A 289 -1.30 -11.92 -9.43
N SER A 290 -0.75 -11.31 -8.38
CA SER A 290 -1.09 -9.94 -7.96
C SER A 290 -0.90 -8.92 -9.08
N ARG A 291 -0.08 -9.24 -10.11
CA ARG A 291 0.05 -8.42 -11.33
C ARG A 291 -1.24 -8.33 -12.14
N ARG A 292 -2.13 -9.32 -12.03
CA ARG A 292 -3.44 -9.38 -12.73
C ARG A 292 -4.55 -8.68 -11.97
N LEU A 293 -4.40 -8.51 -10.66
CA LEU A 293 -5.35 -7.79 -9.81
C LEU A 293 -4.77 -6.42 -9.42
N ARG A 294 -4.99 -5.41 -10.27
CA ARG A 294 -4.56 -4.02 -10.00
C ARG A 294 -5.32 -3.48 -8.79
N PHE A 295 -4.72 -3.57 -7.60
CA PHE A 295 -5.30 -3.02 -6.37
C PHE A 295 -4.74 -1.66 -5.95
N GLY A 296 -3.78 -1.11 -6.70
CA GLY A 296 -3.32 0.27 -6.55
C GLY A 296 -4.10 1.23 -7.45
N SER A 297 -4.28 2.46 -6.97
CA SER A 297 -4.75 3.54 -7.84
C SER A 297 -3.65 3.88 -8.84
N LYS A 298 -3.90 3.69 -10.14
CA LYS A 298 -3.06 4.29 -11.19
C LYS A 298 -3.26 5.80 -11.18
N ILE A 299 -2.19 6.53 -11.47
CA ILE A 299 -2.24 7.97 -11.75
C ILE A 299 -2.79 8.14 -13.17
N ASP A 300 -4.07 7.80 -13.35
CA ASP A 300 -4.85 8.22 -14.51
C ASP A 300 -6.14 8.78 -13.93
N GLY A 301 -6.40 10.07 -14.16
CA GLY A 301 -7.41 10.90 -13.50
C GLY A 301 -8.87 10.49 -13.74
N SER A 302 -9.24 9.25 -13.41
CA SER A 302 -10.61 8.75 -13.45
C SER A 302 -11.07 8.35 -12.05
N GLU A 303 -12.27 8.81 -11.72
CA GLU A 303 -12.87 8.89 -10.39
C GLU A 303 -12.98 7.55 -9.65
N THR A 304 -12.83 7.64 -8.32
CA THR A 304 -13.10 6.58 -7.36
C THR A 304 -14.59 6.28 -7.25
N GLY A 305 -14.96 5.03 -7.56
CA GLY A 305 -16.24 4.44 -7.14
C GLY A 305 -16.99 3.73 -8.26
N ARG A 306 -16.53 2.54 -8.68
CA ARG A 306 -17.38 1.62 -9.45
C ARG A 306 -17.12 0.19 -9.00
N GLU A 307 -18.20 -0.57 -8.83
CA GLU A 307 -18.16 -2.04 -8.83
C GLU A 307 -17.24 -2.48 -9.97
N SER A 308 -16.20 -3.27 -9.67
CA SER A 308 -15.27 -3.73 -10.69
C SER A 308 -16.03 -4.67 -11.62
N PHE A 309 -16.38 -4.17 -12.80
CA PHE A 309 -17.00 -4.96 -13.85
C PHE A 309 -15.91 -5.74 -14.59
N PHE A 310 -16.21 -6.99 -14.90
CA PHE A 310 -15.39 -7.89 -15.70
C PHE A 310 -16.16 -8.29 -16.95
N THR A 311 -15.50 -8.97 -17.88
CA THR A 311 -16.14 -9.74 -18.94
C THR A 311 -15.73 -11.21 -18.84
N VAL A 312 -16.57 -12.13 -19.30
CA VAL A 312 -16.24 -13.56 -19.32
C VAL A 312 -15.41 -13.82 -20.57
N ALA A 313 -14.14 -14.21 -20.41
CA ALA A 313 -13.25 -14.53 -21.51
C ALA A 313 -13.50 -15.95 -22.04
N GLU A 314 -13.73 -16.91 -21.14
CA GLU A 314 -13.93 -18.31 -21.51
C GLU A 314 -14.89 -19.03 -20.56
N VAL A 315 -15.75 -19.87 -21.14
CA VAL A 315 -16.61 -20.81 -20.40
C VAL A 315 -15.98 -22.20 -20.49
N ILE A 316 -15.41 -22.69 -19.37
CA ILE A 316 -14.71 -23.99 -19.29
C ILE A 316 -15.71 -25.12 -19.03
N SER A 317 -16.61 -24.93 -18.07
CA SER A 317 -17.68 -25.87 -17.74
C SER A 317 -18.90 -25.12 -17.19
N PRO A 318 -20.04 -25.78 -16.98
CA PRO A 318 -21.20 -25.17 -16.31
C PRO A 318 -20.88 -24.64 -14.91
N GLU A 319 -19.84 -25.17 -14.27
CA GLU A 319 -19.38 -24.75 -12.95
C GLU A 319 -18.26 -23.71 -13.01
N THR A 320 -17.44 -23.69 -14.07
CA THR A 320 -16.16 -22.95 -14.09
C THR A 320 -16.04 -22.03 -15.31
N LEU A 321 -15.62 -20.79 -15.05
CA LEU A 321 -15.44 -19.73 -16.05
C LEU A 321 -14.08 -19.04 -15.85
N THR A 322 -13.57 -18.39 -16.89
CA THR A 322 -12.40 -17.50 -16.83
C THR A 322 -12.82 -16.08 -17.20
N LEU A 323 -12.41 -15.10 -16.40
CA LEU A 323 -12.65 -13.68 -16.67
C LEU A 323 -11.58 -13.10 -17.61
N ASP A 324 -11.84 -11.93 -18.18
CA ASP A 324 -10.92 -11.15 -19.01
C ASP A 324 -9.55 -10.85 -18.37
N ASN A 325 -9.49 -10.74 -17.06
CA ASN A 325 -8.25 -10.62 -16.30
C ASN A 325 -7.52 -11.96 -16.07
N GLY A 326 -8.01 -13.06 -16.65
CA GLY A 326 -7.42 -14.39 -16.56
C GLY A 326 -7.63 -15.08 -15.20
N VAL A 327 -8.58 -14.62 -14.37
CA VAL A 327 -8.92 -15.26 -13.09
C VAL A 327 -9.95 -16.38 -13.32
N PRO A 328 -9.67 -17.63 -12.91
CA PRO A 328 -10.65 -18.70 -12.93
C PRO A 328 -11.63 -18.55 -11.75
N ILE A 329 -12.92 -18.65 -12.04
CA ILE A 329 -14.00 -18.57 -11.07
C ILE A 329 -14.86 -19.85 -11.12
N ARG A 330 -15.43 -20.22 -9.98
CA ARG A 330 -16.39 -21.31 -9.84
C ARG A 330 -17.74 -20.78 -9.37
N LEU A 331 -18.82 -21.18 -10.03
CA LEU A 331 -20.17 -20.75 -9.68
C LEU A 331 -20.69 -21.51 -8.46
N ILE A 332 -21.03 -20.77 -7.40
CA ILE A 332 -21.56 -21.36 -6.16
C ILE A 332 -22.95 -21.95 -6.39
N GLY A 333 -23.17 -23.16 -5.86
CA GLY A 333 -24.46 -23.84 -5.84
C GLY A 333 -24.82 -24.57 -7.13
N ILE A 334 -23.88 -24.66 -8.08
CA ILE A 334 -24.03 -25.32 -9.38
C ILE A 334 -23.31 -26.66 -9.35
N LYS A 335 -23.99 -27.72 -9.79
CA LYS A 335 -23.40 -29.04 -10.04
C LYS A 335 -23.69 -29.45 -11.48
N GLU A 336 -22.66 -29.80 -12.23
CA GLU A 336 -22.77 -30.20 -13.62
C GLU A 336 -23.64 -31.48 -13.78
N ASP A 337 -24.64 -31.45 -14.67
CA ASP A 337 -25.28 -32.66 -15.22
C ASP A 337 -24.57 -33.02 -16.55
N PRO A 338 -23.84 -34.14 -16.62
CA PRO A 338 -23.10 -34.54 -17.82
C PRO A 338 -23.96 -34.61 -19.09
N ARG A 339 -25.27 -34.88 -18.95
CA ARG A 339 -26.20 -35.00 -20.09
C ARG A 339 -26.52 -33.65 -20.73
N LYS A 340 -26.43 -32.55 -19.96
CA LYS A 340 -26.80 -31.19 -20.38
C LYS A 340 -25.60 -30.24 -20.43
N ARG A 341 -24.39 -30.76 -20.25
CA ARG A 341 -23.15 -29.97 -20.20
C ARG A 341 -23.04 -28.99 -21.36
N MET A 342 -23.29 -29.44 -22.59
CA MET A 342 -23.14 -28.59 -23.76
C MET A 342 -24.18 -27.48 -23.84
N GLU A 343 -25.43 -27.78 -23.51
CA GLU A 343 -26.51 -26.80 -23.44
C GLU A 343 -26.25 -25.75 -22.36
N ALA A 344 -25.75 -26.17 -21.20
CA ALA A 344 -25.38 -25.27 -20.11
C ALA A 344 -24.21 -24.34 -20.46
N ILE A 345 -23.18 -24.86 -21.15
CA ILE A 345 -22.06 -24.05 -21.67
C ILE A 345 -22.55 -23.05 -22.71
N HIS A 346 -23.42 -23.48 -23.63
CA HIS A 346 -23.98 -22.59 -24.65
C HIS A 346 -24.80 -21.47 -24.02
N PHE A 347 -25.67 -21.79 -23.05
CA PHE A 347 -26.44 -20.82 -22.27
C PHE A 347 -25.55 -19.77 -21.59
N LEU A 348 -24.46 -20.21 -20.94
CA LEU A 348 -23.50 -19.32 -20.30
C LEU A 348 -22.83 -18.39 -21.31
N ARG A 349 -22.40 -18.92 -22.47
CA ARG A 349 -21.80 -18.11 -23.53
C ARG A 349 -22.79 -17.07 -24.05
N GLU A 350 -24.00 -17.46 -24.44
CA GLU A 350 -25.00 -16.52 -24.94
C GLU A 350 -25.37 -15.42 -23.92
N LYS A 351 -25.44 -15.76 -22.64
CA LYS A 351 -25.79 -14.79 -21.59
C LYS A 351 -24.65 -13.86 -21.21
N THR A 352 -23.40 -14.27 -21.42
CA THR A 352 -22.22 -13.51 -20.96
C THR A 352 -21.44 -12.85 -22.09
N ASP A 353 -21.69 -13.23 -23.35
CA ASP A 353 -21.02 -12.66 -24.51
C ASP A 353 -21.30 -11.16 -24.66
N GLY A 354 -20.22 -10.38 -24.75
CA GLY A 354 -20.26 -8.91 -24.79
C GLY A 354 -20.85 -8.24 -23.54
N GLN A 355 -21.23 -8.99 -22.50
CA GLN A 355 -21.86 -8.45 -21.29
C GLN A 355 -20.83 -8.19 -20.19
N LYS A 356 -21.03 -7.08 -19.48
CA LYS A 356 -20.29 -6.79 -18.24
C LYS A 356 -20.87 -7.60 -17.08
N VAL A 357 -20.01 -8.21 -16.28
CA VAL A 357 -20.38 -9.03 -15.12
C VAL A 357 -19.74 -8.49 -13.84
N TYR A 358 -20.38 -8.76 -12.70
CA TYR A 358 -19.80 -8.51 -11.38
C TYR A 358 -20.02 -9.72 -10.48
N LEU A 359 -19.17 -9.87 -9.47
CA LEU A 359 -19.12 -11.03 -8.59
C LEU A 359 -19.61 -10.68 -7.19
N LYS A 360 -20.40 -11.59 -6.59
CA LYS A 360 -20.63 -11.60 -5.14
C LYS A 360 -20.09 -12.90 -4.55
N TYR A 361 -19.72 -12.85 -3.29
CA TYR A 361 -19.08 -13.97 -2.59
C TYR A 361 -19.95 -14.50 -1.47
N ASP A 362 -19.77 -15.76 -1.14
CA ASP A 362 -20.28 -16.37 0.09
C ASP A 362 -19.16 -16.48 1.14
N ASP A 363 -19.46 -17.10 2.28
CA ASP A 363 -18.50 -17.30 3.37
C ASP A 363 -17.31 -18.19 2.94
N LEU A 364 -17.59 -19.24 2.15
CA LEU A 364 -16.58 -20.05 1.47
C LEU A 364 -16.20 -19.39 0.13
N LYS A 365 -15.01 -18.78 0.10
CA LYS A 365 -14.53 -18.02 -1.06
C LYS A 365 -13.73 -18.84 -2.07
N TYR A 366 -13.24 -20.01 -1.70
CA TYR A 366 -12.40 -20.85 -2.54
C TYR A 366 -12.78 -22.31 -2.36
N ASP A 367 -12.72 -23.08 -3.44
CA ASP A 367 -12.90 -24.54 -3.39
C ASP A 367 -11.58 -25.27 -3.10
N ASP A 368 -11.63 -26.61 -3.00
CA ASP A 368 -10.46 -27.45 -2.71
C ASP A 368 -9.34 -27.33 -3.78
N GLU A 369 -9.71 -26.92 -5.00
CA GLU A 369 -8.79 -26.62 -6.10
C GLU A 369 -8.35 -25.14 -6.14
N ARG A 370 -8.76 -24.34 -5.13
CA ARG A 370 -8.48 -22.92 -4.94
C ARG A 370 -9.01 -21.99 -6.05
N ARG A 371 -10.07 -22.39 -6.74
CA ARG A 371 -10.82 -21.52 -7.65
C ARG A 371 -11.68 -20.56 -6.84
N LEU A 372 -11.78 -19.31 -7.30
CA LEU A 372 -12.59 -18.29 -6.63
C LEU A 372 -14.08 -18.62 -6.78
N MET A 373 -14.73 -18.92 -5.66
CA MET A 373 -16.14 -19.26 -5.62
C MET A 373 -17.00 -17.99 -5.59
N CYS A 374 -17.94 -17.86 -6.53
CA CYS A 374 -18.78 -16.68 -6.61
C CYS A 374 -20.21 -16.93 -7.12
N TYR A 375 -21.06 -15.94 -6.82
CA TYR A 375 -22.32 -15.67 -7.47
C TYR A 375 -22.09 -14.67 -8.60
N LEU A 376 -22.38 -15.08 -9.83
CA LEU A 376 -22.15 -14.29 -11.03
C LEU A 376 -23.41 -13.48 -11.39
N TYR A 377 -23.24 -12.18 -11.60
CA TYR A 377 -24.30 -11.28 -12.02
C TYR A 377 -23.90 -10.54 -13.30
N LEU A 378 -24.86 -10.33 -14.20
CA LEU A 378 -24.71 -9.36 -15.29
C LEU A 378 -24.91 -7.93 -14.76
N SER A 379 -24.41 -6.94 -15.49
CA SER A 379 -24.55 -5.51 -15.17
C SER A 379 -26.01 -5.05 -14.99
N ASN A 380 -26.95 -5.71 -15.68
CA ASN A 380 -28.40 -5.50 -15.51
C ASN A 380 -28.99 -6.21 -14.27
N LYS A 381 -28.15 -6.73 -13.38
CA LYS A 381 -28.48 -7.47 -12.14
C LYS A 381 -29.06 -8.87 -12.35
N THR A 382 -28.99 -9.42 -13.55
CA THR A 382 -29.40 -10.82 -13.81
C THR A 382 -28.49 -11.78 -13.04
N PHE A 383 -29.08 -12.67 -12.23
CA PHE A 383 -28.35 -13.64 -11.42
C PHE A 383 -28.14 -14.95 -12.20
N ILE A 384 -26.93 -15.16 -12.71
CA ILE A 384 -26.63 -16.26 -13.63
C ILE A 384 -26.77 -17.63 -12.95
N ASN A 385 -26.25 -17.81 -11.73
CA ASN A 385 -26.32 -19.09 -11.02
C ASN A 385 -27.78 -19.57 -10.86
N ALA A 386 -28.68 -18.65 -10.47
CA ALA A 386 -30.10 -18.98 -10.31
C ALA A 386 -30.79 -19.29 -11.65
N HIS A 387 -30.40 -18.61 -12.73
CA HIS A 387 -30.95 -18.88 -14.05
C HIS A 387 -30.56 -20.25 -14.58
N LEU A 388 -29.30 -20.65 -14.42
CA LEU A 388 -28.84 -21.99 -14.80
C LEU A 388 -29.67 -23.09 -14.14
N ILE A 389 -29.91 -22.96 -12.84
CA ILE A 389 -30.70 -23.94 -12.05
C ILE A 389 -32.17 -23.93 -12.49
N LYS A 390 -32.78 -22.74 -12.64
CA LYS A 390 -34.20 -22.62 -13.06
C LYS A 390 -34.46 -23.16 -14.46
N SER A 391 -33.49 -23.02 -15.36
CA SER A 391 -33.56 -23.59 -16.71
C SER A 391 -33.37 -25.11 -16.73
N GLY A 392 -33.11 -25.75 -15.58
CA GLY A 392 -32.91 -27.19 -15.46
C GLY A 392 -31.67 -27.69 -16.21
N LEU A 393 -30.70 -26.81 -16.48
CA LEU A 393 -29.48 -27.11 -17.21
C LEU A 393 -28.38 -27.72 -16.32
N VAL A 394 -28.53 -27.54 -15.01
CA VAL A 394 -27.58 -27.99 -13.98
C VAL A 394 -28.36 -28.44 -12.73
N ASP A 395 -27.72 -29.28 -11.93
CA ASP A 395 -28.22 -29.66 -10.63
C ASP A 395 -27.78 -28.66 -9.55
N VAL A 396 -28.44 -28.72 -8.39
CA VAL A 396 -28.06 -27.92 -7.23
C VAL A 396 -26.99 -28.68 -6.44
N GLU A 397 -25.85 -28.03 -6.22
CA GLU A 397 -24.81 -28.58 -5.36
C GLU A 397 -25.31 -28.69 -3.91
N THR A 398 -25.03 -29.82 -3.26
CA THR A 398 -25.49 -30.13 -1.89
C THR A 398 -24.38 -30.53 -0.93
N GLY A 399 -23.14 -30.67 -1.41
CA GLY A 399 -21.97 -31.10 -0.65
C GLY A 399 -21.44 -30.11 0.38
N TYR A 400 -21.90 -28.86 0.36
CA TYR A 400 -21.56 -27.84 1.36
C TYR A 400 -22.71 -26.83 1.54
N ASP A 401 -22.65 -26.02 2.60
CA ASP A 401 -23.66 -25.01 2.89
C ASP A 401 -23.32 -23.66 2.24
N PHE A 402 -24.34 -22.94 1.77
CA PHE A 402 -24.21 -21.64 1.12
C PHE A 402 -25.51 -20.84 1.21
N ARG A 403 -25.40 -19.51 1.17
CA ARG A 403 -26.47 -18.54 1.46
C ARG A 403 -27.78 -18.78 0.69
N TYR A 404 -27.71 -19.22 -0.57
CA TYR A 404 -28.89 -19.43 -1.41
C TYR A 404 -29.37 -20.89 -1.49
N ARG A 405 -28.82 -21.82 -0.68
CA ARG A 405 -29.10 -23.26 -0.76
C ARG A 405 -30.58 -23.61 -0.73
N THR A 406 -31.32 -23.11 0.27
CA THR A 406 -32.77 -23.35 0.40
C THR A 406 -33.56 -22.82 -0.82
N LYS A 407 -33.14 -21.69 -1.39
CA LYS A 407 -33.78 -21.08 -2.57
C LYS A 407 -33.49 -21.86 -3.86
N PHE A 408 -32.27 -22.36 -4.01
CA PHE A 408 -31.90 -23.17 -5.17
C PHE A 408 -32.63 -24.52 -5.15
N LEU A 409 -32.72 -25.17 -3.98
CA LEU A 409 -33.44 -26.44 -3.80
C LEU A 409 -34.96 -26.31 -4.01
N SER A 410 -35.57 -25.21 -3.58
CA SER A 410 -37.01 -24.94 -3.77
C SER A 410 -37.35 -24.47 -5.18
N GLY A 411 -36.45 -23.73 -5.84
CA GLY A 411 -36.59 -23.29 -7.22
C GLY A 411 -36.53 -24.45 -8.23
N ASN A 412 -35.74 -25.49 -7.95
CA ASN A 412 -35.64 -26.68 -8.80
C ASN A 412 -36.95 -27.50 -8.85
N ARG A 413 -37.84 -27.35 -7.85
CA ARG A 413 -39.19 -27.96 -7.84
C ARG A 413 -40.23 -27.18 -8.64
N LYS A 414 -39.99 -25.92 -8.99
CA LYS A 414 -40.93 -25.04 -9.68
C LYS A 414 -40.71 -24.93 -11.20
N GLY A 415 -39.85 -25.77 -11.78
CA GLY A 415 -39.67 -25.88 -13.24
C GLY A 415 -40.90 -26.36 -14.01
N ALA A 416 -42.02 -26.67 -13.34
CA ALA A 416 -43.28 -27.03 -13.98
C ALA A 416 -44.23 -25.83 -14.20
N GLU A 417 -44.13 -24.72 -13.46
CA GLU A 417 -45.07 -23.60 -13.62
C GLU A 417 -44.44 -22.22 -13.32
N ALA A 418 -44.42 -21.40 -14.38
CA ALA A 418 -44.38 -19.94 -14.50
C ALA A 418 -43.58 -19.04 -13.52
N THR A 419 -42.82 -18.16 -14.17
CA THR A 419 -42.20 -16.89 -13.76
C THR A 419 -42.83 -16.13 -12.58
N ALA A 420 -42.05 -15.87 -11.52
CA ALA A 420 -42.24 -14.70 -10.66
C ALA A 420 -40.93 -14.23 -10.00
N ASP A 421 -40.93 -12.92 -9.74
CA ASP A 421 -39.87 -11.94 -9.55
C ASP A 421 -38.90 -12.16 -8.37
N PHE A 422 -37.62 -11.82 -8.56
CA PHE A 422 -36.60 -11.69 -7.49
C PHE A 422 -36.29 -10.19 -7.30
N ARG A 423 -37.30 -9.43 -6.91
CA ARG A 423 -37.18 -8.00 -6.56
C ARG A 423 -37.68 -7.73 -5.16
N SER A 424 -37.04 -8.30 -4.14
CA SER A 424 -37.01 -7.70 -2.80
C SER A 424 -36.00 -8.43 -1.90
N CYS A 425 -34.97 -7.70 -1.48
CA CYS A 425 -34.82 -7.28 -0.09
C CYS A 425 -33.44 -6.62 0.09
N ARG A 426 -33.50 -5.50 0.81
CA ARG A 426 -32.40 -4.62 1.21
C ARG A 426 -31.34 -5.34 2.02
#